data_AF-A0A9P6MSS3-F1
#
_entry.id   AF-A0A9P6MSS3-F1
#
_cell.length_a   1.000
_cell.length_b   1.000
_cell.length_c   1.000
_cell.angle_alpha   90.00
_cell.angle_beta   90.00
_cell.angle_gamma   90.00
#
_symmetry.space_group_name_H-M   'P 1'
#
loop_
_entity.id
_entity.type
_entity.pdbx_description
1 polymer ?
#
loop_
_entity_poly.entity_id
_entity_poly.type
_entity_poly.pdbx_seq_one_letter_code
_entity_poly.pdbx_strand_id
1 'polypeptide(L)'
;MHPSISLLVCVTAVLVFLGQVSSQPTSTTTVVTTTTVTTTLVSTATPPSTCTPQYDCSSSPKGCLNNGVCTNNMCSCLPGFGGNDCSLLSCGSPLTAPSQRPTVAANSSCTQCDSGFSGFNCNICQTDAGCQSKSPSRTSILGNEGMVCNKKTEVFYDSFMTCAVRAPELTGFFPGKYTVNLDMDAINKTIYAQLWLDQVEQFYCSVPNCDIATTEQNGNIQTTWTCPVIDCQCLNPTLMCGGVPGPVVNLNSTINSLKGPFSLTCPQGNASCDFFIDDLSGFFPNGLQMVDCDL
;
A
#
# COMPACT_ATOMS: atom_id res chain seq x y z
N MET A 1 -14.84 13.16 48.72
CA MET A 1 -15.35 11.78 48.82
C MET A 1 -14.90 11.03 47.57
N HIS A 2 -14.01 10.06 47.78
CA HIS A 2 -13.52 9.04 46.85
C HIS A 2 -14.63 7.98 46.57
N PRO A 3 -14.50 7.02 45.61
CA PRO A 3 -13.24 6.48 45.11
C PRO A 3 -13.08 6.26 43.58
N SER A 4 -11.80 6.15 43.24
CA SER A 4 -11.18 5.66 42.00
C SER A 4 -11.15 4.12 41.96
N ILE A 5 -11.14 3.52 40.75
CA ILE A 5 -10.72 2.12 40.55
C ILE A 5 -9.65 2.07 39.45
N SER A 6 -8.45 1.66 39.88
CA SER A 6 -7.27 1.37 39.07
C SER A 6 -7.41 0.04 38.33
N LEU A 7 -6.97 0.00 37.07
CA LEU A 7 -6.79 -1.23 36.31
C LEU A 7 -5.37 -1.78 36.56
N LEU A 8 -5.32 -3.01 37.07
CA LEU A 8 -4.12 -3.72 37.50
C LEU A 8 -3.43 -4.37 36.29
N VAL A 9 -2.18 -4.00 36.02
CA VAL A 9 -1.29 -4.67 35.05
C VAL A 9 -0.58 -5.82 35.78
N CYS A 10 -0.86 -7.07 35.41
CA CYS A 10 -0.09 -8.23 35.88
C CYS A 10 1.16 -8.41 35.01
N VAL A 11 2.30 -7.91 35.51
CA VAL A 11 3.64 -8.33 35.07
C VAL A 11 4.07 -9.45 36.02
N THR A 12 4.13 -10.70 35.55
CA THR A 12 4.78 -11.78 36.30
C THR A 12 6.29 -11.71 36.09
N ALA A 13 6.99 -11.24 37.13
CA ALA A 13 8.43 -11.24 37.25
C ALA A 13 8.95 -12.68 37.51
N VAL A 14 9.97 -13.09 36.76
CA VAL A 14 10.73 -14.31 37.01
C VAL A 14 11.75 -14.02 38.12
N LEU A 15 11.52 -14.58 39.32
CA LEU A 15 12.45 -14.53 40.45
C LEU A 15 13.51 -15.61 40.28
N VAL A 16 14.74 -15.20 39.98
CA VAL A 16 15.93 -16.06 40.04
C VAL A 16 16.49 -15.98 41.47
N PHE A 17 16.34 -17.05 42.25
CA PHE A 17 17.00 -17.19 43.55
C PHE A 17 18.45 -17.66 43.35
N LEU A 18 19.40 -16.77 43.59
CA LEU A 18 20.82 -17.10 43.80
C LEU A 18 21.03 -17.44 45.28
N GLY A 19 21.07 -18.73 45.60
CA GLY A 19 21.51 -19.22 46.90
C GLY A 19 23.01 -19.48 46.91
N GLN A 20 23.78 -18.67 47.65
CA GLN A 20 25.18 -18.94 47.95
C GLN A 20 25.28 -20.02 49.05
N VAL A 21 26.05 -21.09 48.82
CA VAL A 21 26.36 -22.12 49.83
C VAL A 21 27.85 -22.08 50.14
N SER A 22 28.18 -21.85 51.41
CA SER A 22 29.54 -21.94 51.96
C SER A 22 29.78 -23.30 52.62
N SER A 23 30.79 -24.01 52.11
CA SER A 23 31.72 -24.99 52.73
C SER A 23 31.34 -25.79 54.00
N GLN A 24 31.35 -27.13 53.90
CA GLN A 24 32.29 -28.03 54.61
C GLN A 24 32.22 -29.48 54.03
N PRO A 25 33.30 -30.28 54.03
CA PRO A 25 33.30 -31.61 53.42
C PRO A 25 33.04 -32.70 54.46
N THR A 26 32.01 -33.51 54.22
CA THR A 26 31.81 -34.81 54.87
C THR A 26 31.35 -35.81 53.83
N SER A 27 32.17 -36.83 53.62
CA SER A 27 31.98 -37.90 52.66
C SER A 27 30.89 -38.86 53.14
N THR A 28 29.72 -38.82 52.51
CA THR A 28 28.73 -39.90 52.60
C THR A 28 28.02 -40.05 51.25
N THR A 29 28.35 -41.16 50.57
CA THR A 29 27.76 -41.59 49.30
C THR A 29 26.26 -41.77 49.46
N THR A 30 25.47 -40.79 49.01
CA THR A 30 24.01 -40.90 48.95
C THR A 30 23.62 -41.19 47.52
N VAL A 31 23.09 -42.39 47.28
CA VAL A 31 22.57 -42.83 45.99
C VAL A 31 21.33 -42.00 45.65
N VAL A 32 21.49 -41.01 44.76
CA VAL A 32 20.37 -40.20 44.25
C VAL A 32 19.64 -41.04 43.20
N THR A 33 18.54 -41.67 43.61
CA THR A 33 17.63 -42.35 42.69
C THR A 33 16.84 -41.28 41.94
N THR A 34 17.14 -41.06 40.67
CA THR A 34 16.44 -40.09 39.82
C THR A 34 15.13 -40.71 39.34
N THR A 35 14.02 -40.38 39.98
CA THR A 35 12.68 -40.78 39.50
C THR A 35 12.26 -39.80 38.41
N THR A 36 12.35 -40.20 37.14
CA THR A 36 11.75 -39.45 36.03
C THR A 36 10.23 -39.59 36.08
N VAL A 37 9.54 -38.60 36.62
CA VAL A 37 8.09 -38.47 36.52
C VAL A 37 7.77 -37.93 35.14
N THR A 38 7.27 -38.79 34.25
CA THR A 38 6.78 -38.36 32.92
C THR A 38 5.35 -37.88 33.08
N THR A 39 5.18 -36.57 33.22
CA THR A 39 3.84 -35.96 33.30
C THR A 39 3.30 -35.75 31.88
N THR A 40 2.45 -36.66 31.41
CA THR A 40 1.66 -36.44 30.19
C THR A 40 0.58 -35.41 30.47
N LEU A 41 0.83 -34.15 30.08
CA LEU A 41 -0.20 -33.12 30.00
C LEU A 41 -1.08 -33.39 28.79
N VAL A 42 -2.24 -34.00 29.00
CA VAL A 42 -3.30 -34.05 27.98
C VAL A 42 -4.00 -32.70 28.02
N SER A 43 -3.67 -31.82 27.08
CA SER A 43 -4.38 -30.56 26.90
C SER A 43 -5.77 -30.84 26.32
N THR A 44 -6.79 -30.73 27.17
CA THR A 44 -8.21 -30.71 26.77
C THR A 44 -8.72 -29.29 26.56
N ALA A 45 -7.81 -28.29 26.43
CA ALA A 45 -8.21 -26.92 26.20
C ALA A 45 -8.77 -26.78 24.77
N THR A 46 -10.09 -26.64 24.66
CA THR A 46 -10.70 -26.01 23.50
C THR A 46 -10.06 -24.63 23.32
N PRO A 47 -9.51 -24.30 22.13
CA PRO A 47 -8.97 -22.97 21.87
C PRO A 47 -10.03 -21.92 22.22
N PRO A 48 -9.66 -20.79 22.83
CA PRO A 48 -10.62 -19.74 23.12
C PRO A 48 -11.32 -19.35 21.81
N SER A 49 -12.65 -19.33 21.82
CA SER A 49 -13.54 -19.04 20.69
C SER A 49 -13.46 -17.58 20.20
N THR A 50 -12.37 -16.88 20.51
CA THR A 50 -12.11 -15.48 20.18
C THR A 50 -11.12 -15.30 19.02
N CYS A 51 -10.65 -16.40 18.41
CA CYS A 51 -9.93 -16.30 17.14
C CYS A 51 -10.95 -16.04 16.04
N THR A 52 -11.09 -14.77 15.64
CA THR A 52 -11.72 -14.48 14.34
C THR A 52 -10.96 -15.25 13.27
N PRO A 53 -11.65 -15.95 12.35
CA PRO A 53 -10.97 -16.63 11.27
C PRO A 53 -10.15 -15.60 10.50
N GLN A 54 -8.84 -15.88 10.38
CA GLN A 54 -7.93 -15.09 9.57
C GLN A 54 -8.49 -15.00 8.14
N TYR A 55 -8.41 -13.82 7.53
CA TYR A 55 -8.83 -13.63 6.14
C TYR A 55 -8.15 -14.64 5.23
N ASP A 56 -8.94 -15.33 4.41
CA ASP A 56 -8.47 -16.29 3.41
C ASP A 56 -8.79 -15.75 2.02
N CYS A 57 -7.76 -15.29 1.33
CA CYS A 57 -7.90 -14.72 -0.01
C CYS A 57 -8.28 -15.75 -1.08
N SER A 58 -8.10 -17.05 -0.84
CA SER A 58 -8.42 -18.11 -1.81
C SER A 58 -9.92 -18.43 -1.84
N SER A 59 -10.62 -18.21 -0.72
CA SER A 59 -12.06 -18.46 -0.58
C SER A 59 -12.90 -17.18 -0.56
N SER A 60 -12.28 -16.02 -0.37
CA SER A 60 -12.94 -14.72 -0.45
C SER A 60 -13.34 -14.38 -1.89
N PRO A 61 -14.62 -14.02 -2.16
CA PRO A 61 -15.04 -13.53 -3.47
C PRO A 61 -14.30 -12.26 -3.92
N LYS A 62 -13.74 -11.51 -2.97
CA LYS A 62 -12.99 -10.27 -3.24
C LYS A 62 -11.49 -10.51 -3.48
N GLY A 63 -10.96 -11.68 -3.13
CA GLY A 63 -9.52 -11.97 -3.28
C GLY A 63 -8.64 -10.95 -2.52
N CYS A 64 -7.48 -10.60 -3.08
CA CYS A 64 -6.68 -9.49 -2.56
C CYS A 64 -7.03 -8.21 -3.33
N LEU A 65 -7.36 -7.15 -2.63
CA LEU A 65 -7.64 -5.85 -3.25
C LEU A 65 -6.36 -5.16 -3.71
N ASN A 66 -6.49 -4.04 -4.43
CA ASN A 66 -5.37 -3.22 -4.88
C ASN A 66 -4.28 -4.02 -5.60
N ASN A 67 -4.71 -4.99 -6.41
CA ASN A 67 -3.85 -5.89 -7.18
C ASN A 67 -2.87 -6.71 -6.32
N GLY A 68 -3.21 -6.97 -5.05
CA GLY A 68 -2.45 -7.87 -4.20
C GLY A 68 -2.46 -9.31 -4.74
N VAL A 69 -1.42 -10.08 -4.40
CA VAL A 69 -1.27 -11.46 -4.84
C VAL A 69 -1.65 -12.41 -3.70
N CYS A 70 -2.61 -13.31 -3.96
CA CYS A 70 -2.99 -14.34 -3.02
C CYS A 70 -2.01 -15.53 -3.10
N THR A 71 -1.34 -15.86 -1.99
CA THR A 71 -0.45 -17.02 -1.89
C THR A 71 -0.65 -17.68 -0.53
N ASN A 72 -0.91 -18.99 -0.51
CA ASN A 72 -1.17 -19.75 0.72
C ASN A 72 -2.21 -19.08 1.64
N ASN A 73 -3.33 -18.66 1.05
CA ASN A 73 -4.45 -18.00 1.75
C ASN A 73 -4.12 -16.62 2.35
N MET A 74 -2.95 -16.05 2.05
CA MET A 74 -2.52 -14.74 2.50
C MET A 74 -2.30 -13.77 1.34
N CYS A 75 -2.66 -12.50 1.54
CA CYS A 75 -2.39 -11.46 0.57
C CYS A 75 -0.98 -10.88 0.72
N SER A 76 -0.25 -10.84 -0.39
CA SER A 76 0.94 -10.01 -0.56
C SER A 76 0.51 -8.71 -1.23
N CYS A 77 0.49 -7.63 -0.46
CA CYS A 77 0.04 -6.32 -0.93
C CYS A 77 1.12 -5.61 -1.73
N LEU A 78 0.69 -4.82 -2.70
CA LEU A 78 1.55 -3.87 -3.39
C LEU A 78 2.07 -2.80 -2.42
N PRO A 79 3.24 -2.19 -2.71
CA PRO A 79 3.72 -1.04 -1.95
C PRO A 79 2.63 0.03 -1.81
N GLY A 80 2.48 0.60 -0.60
CA GLY A 80 1.42 1.57 -0.33
C GLY A 80 0.11 0.98 0.17
N PHE A 81 -0.04 -0.35 0.19
CA PHE A 81 -1.21 -1.05 0.71
C PHE A 81 -0.85 -2.10 1.76
N GLY A 82 -1.82 -2.42 2.61
CA GLY A 82 -1.68 -3.38 3.68
C GLY A 82 -3.02 -3.83 4.26
N GLY A 83 -2.97 -4.45 5.43
CA GLY A 83 -4.10 -5.18 5.99
C GLY A 83 -4.18 -6.59 5.43
N ASN A 84 -5.12 -7.38 5.93
CA ASN A 84 -5.19 -8.81 5.59
C ASN A 84 -5.61 -9.06 4.14
N ASP A 85 -6.28 -8.10 3.51
CA ASP A 85 -6.87 -8.16 2.17
C ASP A 85 -6.36 -7.03 1.24
N CYS A 86 -5.35 -6.27 1.65
CA CYS A 86 -4.80 -5.11 0.92
C CYS A 86 -5.77 -3.93 0.73
N SER A 87 -6.82 -3.84 1.56
CA SER A 87 -7.78 -2.74 1.55
C SER A 87 -7.32 -1.47 2.27
N LEU A 88 -6.28 -1.57 3.11
CA LEU A 88 -5.81 -0.44 3.92
C LEU A 88 -4.64 0.26 3.25
N LEU A 89 -4.61 1.58 3.34
CA LEU A 89 -3.43 2.36 2.98
C LEU A 89 -2.29 2.06 3.95
N SER A 90 -1.10 1.88 3.40
CA SER A 90 0.16 1.70 4.13
C SER A 90 1.06 2.91 3.88
N CYS A 91 1.36 3.64 4.93
CA CYS A 91 2.11 4.89 4.87
C CYS A 91 3.61 4.64 5.00
N GLY A 92 4.41 5.47 4.32
CA GLY A 92 5.85 5.56 4.54
C GLY A 92 6.65 5.49 3.24
N SER A 93 7.95 5.66 3.36
CA SER A 93 8.86 5.60 2.23
C SER A 93 8.81 4.24 1.54
N PRO A 94 8.88 4.16 0.19
CA PRO A 94 9.05 2.90 -0.53
C PRO A 94 10.41 2.23 -0.21
N LEU A 95 11.33 2.93 0.45
CA LEU A 95 12.62 2.39 0.89
C LEU A 95 12.51 1.55 2.17
N THR A 96 11.37 1.60 2.85
CA THR A 96 11.04 0.75 3.99
C THR A 96 10.30 -0.48 3.48
N ALA A 97 10.64 -1.67 3.99
CA ALA A 97 10.00 -2.90 3.57
C ALA A 97 8.49 -2.83 3.81
N PRO A 98 7.63 -3.36 2.90
CA PRO A 98 6.17 -3.26 3.04
C PRO A 98 5.63 -3.75 4.39
N SER A 99 6.22 -4.81 4.95
CA SER A 99 5.83 -5.36 6.26
C SER A 99 6.12 -4.45 7.46
N GLN A 100 6.96 -3.43 7.28
CA GLN A 100 7.34 -2.47 8.32
C GLN A 100 6.59 -1.14 8.20
N ARG A 101 5.82 -0.96 7.13
CA ARG A 101 5.09 0.28 6.87
C ARG A 101 3.74 0.25 7.60
N PRO A 102 3.44 1.25 8.46
CA PRO A 102 2.20 1.28 9.21
C PRO A 102 0.98 1.43 8.29
N THR A 103 -0.08 0.69 8.59
CA THR A 103 -1.38 0.90 7.94
C THR A 103 -2.19 1.95 8.69
N VAL A 104 -2.98 2.72 7.96
CA VAL A 104 -3.98 3.62 8.55
C VAL A 104 -5.38 3.02 8.46
N ALA A 105 -6.33 3.56 9.24
CA ALA A 105 -7.70 3.10 9.22
C ALA A 105 -8.34 3.33 7.83
N ALA A 106 -9.37 2.55 7.49
CA ALA A 106 -10.13 2.77 6.28
C ALA A 106 -10.69 4.21 6.22
N ASN A 107 -10.71 4.80 5.03
CA ASN A 107 -11.16 6.18 4.79
C ASN A 107 -10.37 7.24 5.58
N SER A 108 -9.09 6.98 5.84
CA SER A 108 -8.17 7.95 6.44
C SER A 108 -6.94 8.13 5.55
N SER A 109 -6.14 9.16 5.82
CA SER A 109 -4.95 9.50 5.04
C SER A 109 -3.68 9.38 5.88
N CYS A 110 -2.55 9.25 5.21
CA CYS A 110 -1.24 9.34 5.86
C CYS A 110 -1.01 10.76 6.41
N THR A 111 -0.77 10.87 7.72
CA THR A 111 -0.58 12.17 8.40
C THR A 111 0.87 12.47 8.75
N GLN A 112 1.74 11.46 8.73
CA GLN A 112 3.16 11.56 9.04
C GLN A 112 3.97 10.74 8.03
N CYS A 113 4.82 11.43 7.29
CA CYS A 113 5.72 10.82 6.32
C CYS A 113 7.15 10.76 6.86
N ASP A 114 7.91 9.79 6.36
CA ASP A 114 9.35 9.74 6.59
C ASP A 114 10.02 11.02 6.07
N SER A 115 11.14 11.41 6.70
CA SER A 115 11.86 12.62 6.29
C SER A 115 12.27 12.54 4.82
N GLY A 116 11.92 13.57 4.05
CA GLY A 116 12.19 13.62 2.62
C GLY A 116 11.19 12.87 1.74
N PHE A 117 10.03 12.47 2.28
CA PHE A 117 8.92 11.87 1.52
C PHE A 117 7.59 12.57 1.79
N SER A 118 6.68 12.55 0.81
CA SER A 118 5.29 13.02 0.90
C SER A 118 4.40 12.24 -0.09
N GLY A 119 3.28 12.83 -0.51
CA GLY A 119 2.29 12.20 -1.36
C GLY A 119 1.20 11.47 -0.56
N PHE A 120 0.22 10.93 -1.27
CA PHE A 120 -0.95 10.30 -0.65
C PHE A 120 -0.59 9.15 0.29
N ASN A 121 0.41 8.33 -0.11
CA ASN A 121 0.88 7.17 0.66
C ASN A 121 2.24 7.42 1.34
N CYS A 122 2.70 8.67 1.43
CA CYS A 122 4.06 9.04 1.85
C CYS A 122 5.17 8.36 1.03
N ASN A 123 4.89 8.02 -0.23
CA ASN A 123 5.76 7.26 -1.12
C ASN A 123 6.47 8.11 -2.18
N ILE A 124 6.20 9.41 -2.25
CA ILE A 124 6.79 10.33 -3.23
C ILE A 124 8.01 10.97 -2.60
N CYS A 125 9.20 10.78 -3.19
CA CYS A 125 10.41 11.40 -2.67
C CYS A 125 10.33 12.92 -2.82
N GLN A 126 10.91 13.68 -1.91
CA GLN A 126 10.93 15.14 -1.94
C GLN A 126 12.35 15.70 -1.93
N THR A 127 13.30 14.94 -1.39
CA THR A 127 14.70 15.35 -1.30
C THR A 127 15.63 14.16 -1.53
N ASP A 128 16.83 14.43 -2.07
CA ASP A 128 17.88 13.41 -2.20
C ASP A 128 18.23 12.78 -0.84
N ALA A 129 18.22 13.58 0.23
CA ALA A 129 18.51 13.10 1.58
C ALA A 129 17.54 11.99 2.04
N GLY A 130 16.26 12.06 1.65
CA GLY A 130 15.29 10.99 1.91
C GLY A 130 15.68 9.70 1.19
N CYS A 131 16.12 9.80 -0.06
CA CYS A 131 16.55 8.67 -0.88
C CYS A 131 17.88 8.05 -0.41
N GLN A 132 18.78 8.85 0.18
CA GLN A 132 20.11 8.41 0.62
C GLN A 132 20.10 7.48 1.85
N SER A 133 18.94 7.22 2.45
CA SER A 133 18.78 6.25 3.54
C SER A 133 19.05 4.79 3.12
N LYS A 134 19.10 4.52 1.81
CA LYS A 134 19.49 3.22 1.24
C LYS A 134 20.57 3.40 0.18
N SER A 135 21.41 2.36 0.03
CA SER A 135 22.38 2.29 -1.05
C SER A 135 21.66 2.01 -2.39
N PRO A 136 22.17 2.53 -3.52
CA PRO A 136 21.65 2.18 -4.84
C PRO A 136 21.63 0.68 -5.09
N SER A 137 20.65 0.19 -5.85
CA SER A 137 20.53 -1.22 -6.23
C SER A 137 21.67 -1.74 -7.12
N ARG A 138 22.53 -0.84 -7.63
CA ARG A 138 23.70 -1.16 -8.46
C ARG A 138 24.99 -1.00 -7.67
N THR A 139 25.97 -1.85 -7.96
CA THR A 139 27.34 -1.69 -7.45
C THR A 139 27.87 -0.34 -7.90
N SER A 140 28.30 0.48 -6.94
CA SER A 140 28.82 1.80 -7.27
C SER A 140 30.12 1.68 -8.05
N ILE A 141 30.24 2.45 -9.14
CA ILE A 141 31.46 2.46 -9.97
C ILE A 141 32.56 3.30 -9.29
N LEU A 142 32.16 4.38 -8.61
CA LEU A 142 33.06 5.34 -7.97
C LEU A 142 33.09 5.22 -6.43
N GLY A 143 32.26 4.35 -5.86
CA GLY A 143 32.21 4.05 -4.41
C GLY A 143 31.43 5.07 -3.57
N ASN A 144 30.99 6.19 -4.16
CA ASN A 144 30.29 7.28 -3.46
C ASN A 144 28.95 7.67 -4.11
N GLU A 145 28.39 6.82 -4.97
CA GLU A 145 27.09 7.08 -5.60
C GLU A 145 25.95 6.84 -4.60
N GLY A 146 25.09 7.83 -4.43
CA GLY A 146 23.86 7.75 -3.64
C GLY A 146 22.63 7.75 -4.55
N MET A 147 21.49 7.30 -4.02
CA MET A 147 20.22 7.50 -4.73
C MET A 147 19.82 8.97 -4.68
N VAL A 148 19.26 9.48 -5.77
CA VAL A 148 18.74 10.84 -5.89
C VAL A 148 17.23 10.80 -6.08
N CYS A 149 16.55 11.82 -5.58
CA CYS A 149 15.13 11.98 -5.79
C CYS A 149 14.90 12.54 -7.21
N ASN A 150 14.37 11.70 -8.09
CA ASN A 150 14.05 12.12 -9.44
C ASN A 150 12.67 12.76 -9.49
N LYS A 151 12.62 14.09 -9.64
CA LYS A 151 11.40 14.89 -9.78
C LYS A 151 10.97 15.12 -11.25
N LYS A 152 11.63 14.48 -12.21
CA LYS A 152 11.27 14.57 -13.63
C LYS A 152 10.26 13.47 -13.97
N THR A 153 9.56 13.64 -15.08
CA THR A 153 8.56 12.68 -15.58
C THR A 153 9.16 11.38 -16.12
N GLU A 154 10.46 11.37 -16.40
CA GLU A 154 11.18 10.18 -16.87
C GLU A 154 11.30 9.16 -15.73
N VAL A 155 10.86 7.93 -15.98
CA VAL A 155 10.86 6.84 -14.99
C VAL A 155 11.89 5.78 -15.38
N PHE A 156 12.78 5.43 -14.44
CA PHE A 156 13.86 4.46 -14.67
C PHE A 156 13.62 3.10 -14.01
N TYR A 157 12.93 3.08 -12.87
CA TYR A 157 12.62 1.88 -12.09
C TYR A 157 11.19 1.96 -11.58
N ASP A 158 11.00 2.56 -10.42
CA ASP A 158 9.69 2.82 -9.83
C ASP A 158 9.45 4.32 -9.74
N SER A 159 8.21 4.75 -9.97
CA SER A 159 7.78 6.12 -9.72
C SER A 159 6.39 6.11 -9.09
N PHE A 160 6.16 7.05 -8.19
CA PHE A 160 4.92 7.21 -7.47
C PHE A 160 4.38 8.61 -7.75
N MET A 161 3.13 8.72 -8.16
CA MET A 161 2.53 10.00 -8.48
C MET A 161 1.16 10.12 -7.83
N THR A 162 0.88 11.30 -7.27
CA THR A 162 -0.45 11.67 -6.81
C THR A 162 -0.88 12.93 -7.52
N CYS A 163 -2.08 12.94 -8.09
CA CYS A 163 -2.67 14.14 -8.71
C CYS A 163 -4.11 14.34 -8.28
N ALA A 164 -4.56 15.59 -8.27
CA ALA A 164 -5.98 15.90 -8.29
C ALA A 164 -6.56 15.63 -9.69
N VAL A 165 -7.80 15.18 -9.77
CA VAL A 165 -8.50 14.99 -11.05
C VAL A 165 -9.56 16.07 -11.22
N ARG A 166 -9.50 16.78 -12.34
CA ARG A 166 -10.55 17.72 -12.75
C ARG A 166 -11.48 17.01 -13.74
N ALA A 167 -12.62 16.54 -13.23
CA ALA A 167 -13.66 15.89 -14.03
C ALA A 167 -15.02 16.58 -13.81
N PRO A 168 -15.29 17.74 -14.43
CA PRO A 168 -16.55 18.45 -14.29
C PRO A 168 -17.78 17.59 -14.60
N GLU A 169 -17.64 16.67 -15.55
CA GLU A 169 -18.68 15.73 -15.98
C GLU A 169 -19.02 14.72 -14.88
N LEU A 170 -18.05 14.31 -14.07
CA LEU A 170 -18.27 13.41 -12.93
C LEU A 170 -18.80 14.16 -11.71
N THR A 171 -18.30 15.37 -11.45
CA THR A 171 -18.68 16.19 -10.29
C THR A 171 -20.19 16.48 -10.24
N GLY A 172 -20.87 16.50 -11.39
CA GLY A 172 -22.34 16.64 -11.44
C GLY A 172 -23.10 15.46 -10.84
N PHE A 173 -22.54 14.24 -10.89
CA PHE A 173 -23.15 13.02 -10.35
C PHE A 173 -22.56 12.62 -8.99
N PHE A 174 -21.26 12.82 -8.81
CA PHE A 174 -20.51 12.47 -7.62
C PHE A 174 -19.70 13.69 -7.14
N PRO A 175 -20.34 14.65 -6.45
CA PRO A 175 -19.64 15.84 -5.99
C PRO A 175 -18.57 15.46 -4.95
N GLY A 176 -17.37 16.03 -5.09
CA GLY A 176 -16.29 15.85 -4.12
C GLY A 176 -14.92 16.14 -4.71
N LYS A 177 -13.87 15.84 -3.94
CA LYS A 177 -12.48 15.95 -4.39
C LYS A 177 -11.99 14.60 -4.90
N TYR A 178 -11.56 14.59 -6.15
CA TYR A 178 -10.97 13.41 -6.78
C TYR A 178 -9.46 13.45 -6.71
N THR A 179 -8.88 12.33 -6.28
CA THR A 179 -7.44 12.11 -6.28
C THR A 179 -7.14 10.81 -7.02
N VAL A 180 -6.17 10.84 -7.93
CA VAL A 180 -5.58 9.64 -8.51
C VAL A 180 -4.23 9.41 -7.86
N ASN A 181 -4.00 8.18 -7.40
CA ASN A 181 -2.68 7.70 -7.03
C ASN A 181 -2.22 6.70 -8.10
N LEU A 182 -0.97 6.84 -8.56
CA LEU A 182 -0.35 5.96 -9.54
C LEU A 182 0.97 5.41 -8.98
N ASP A 183 1.14 4.11 -9.12
CA ASP A 183 2.39 3.42 -8.91
C ASP A 183 2.85 2.86 -10.26
N MET A 184 4.00 3.32 -10.75
CA MET A 184 4.52 3.04 -12.08
C MET A 184 5.80 2.21 -11.97
N ASP A 185 5.80 1.03 -12.59
CA ASP A 185 6.94 0.11 -12.63
C ASP A 185 7.44 0.03 -14.07
N ALA A 186 8.58 0.67 -14.33
CA ALA A 186 9.19 0.74 -15.65
C ALA A 186 9.89 -0.58 -16.04
N ILE A 187 10.24 -1.42 -15.07
CA ILE A 187 10.89 -2.71 -15.32
C ILE A 187 9.86 -3.74 -15.76
N ASN A 188 8.75 -3.82 -15.04
CA ASN A 188 7.63 -4.71 -15.35
C ASN A 188 6.60 -4.07 -16.29
N LYS A 189 6.86 -2.84 -16.77
CA LYS A 189 6.01 -2.14 -17.75
C LYS A 189 4.54 -2.09 -17.33
N THR A 190 4.30 -1.77 -16.06
CA THR A 190 2.97 -1.82 -15.45
C THR A 190 2.67 -0.54 -14.68
N ILE A 191 1.42 -0.09 -14.72
CA ILE A 191 0.91 0.99 -13.87
C ILE A 191 -0.22 0.42 -13.01
N TYR A 192 -0.19 0.72 -11.72
CA TYR A 192 -1.33 0.52 -10.82
C TYR A 192 -1.94 1.88 -10.51
N ALA A 193 -3.25 2.02 -10.72
CA ALA A 193 -3.96 3.26 -10.53
C ALA A 193 -5.07 3.08 -9.51
N GLN A 194 -5.28 4.07 -8.63
CA GLN A 194 -6.42 4.12 -7.72
C GLN A 194 -7.10 5.48 -7.81
N LEU A 195 -8.43 5.49 -7.91
CA LEU A 195 -9.23 6.71 -7.82
C LEU A 195 -9.88 6.81 -6.45
N TRP A 196 -9.69 7.96 -5.81
CA TRP A 196 -10.23 8.31 -4.50
C TRP A 196 -11.19 9.47 -4.63
N LEU A 197 -12.32 9.39 -3.94
CA LEU A 197 -13.28 10.47 -3.78
C LEU A 197 -13.39 10.81 -2.30
N ASP A 198 -13.01 12.04 -1.94
CA ASP A 198 -12.98 12.50 -0.54
C ASP A 198 -12.29 11.51 0.42
N GLN A 199 -11.13 10.99 0.00
CA GLN A 199 -10.31 10.01 0.73
C GLN A 199 -10.94 8.61 0.88
N VAL A 200 -12.03 8.33 0.16
CA VAL A 200 -12.60 6.99 0.02
C VAL A 200 -12.21 6.43 -1.33
N GLU A 201 -11.48 5.32 -1.34
CA GLU A 201 -11.13 4.60 -2.57
C GLU A 201 -12.41 4.15 -3.28
N GLN A 202 -12.56 4.46 -4.56
CA GLN A 202 -13.74 4.08 -5.34
C GLN A 202 -13.46 2.88 -6.23
N PHE A 203 -12.30 2.85 -6.88
CA PHE A 203 -11.85 1.73 -7.70
C PHE A 203 -10.33 1.78 -7.89
N TYR A 204 -9.78 0.63 -8.25
CA TYR A 204 -8.39 0.50 -8.67
C TYR A 204 -8.29 -0.21 -10.02
N CYS A 205 -7.16 -0.03 -10.70
CA CYS A 205 -6.87 -0.65 -11.98
C CYS A 205 -5.43 -1.20 -12.02
N SER A 206 -5.25 -2.27 -12.78
CA SER A 206 -3.97 -2.77 -13.26
C SER A 206 -3.83 -2.47 -14.74
N VAL A 207 -2.70 -1.90 -15.14
CA VAL A 207 -2.44 -1.48 -16.51
C VAL A 207 -1.11 -2.10 -16.97
N PRO A 208 -1.13 -3.35 -17.46
CA PRO A 208 0.08 -4.06 -17.84
C PRO A 208 0.50 -3.76 -19.29
N ASN A 209 1.69 -4.27 -19.65
CA ASN A 209 2.21 -4.28 -21.03
C ASN A 209 2.39 -2.88 -21.64
N CYS A 210 2.80 -1.92 -20.83
CA CYS A 210 3.00 -0.55 -21.28
C CYS A 210 4.30 -0.39 -22.07
N ASP A 211 4.26 0.43 -23.11
CA ASP A 211 5.43 1.01 -23.73
C ASP A 211 5.64 2.43 -23.21
N ILE A 212 6.89 2.70 -22.81
CA ILE A 212 7.29 3.96 -22.15
C ILE A 212 8.21 4.69 -23.12
N ALA A 213 7.87 5.94 -23.44
CA ALA A 213 8.67 6.78 -24.30
C ALA A 213 8.82 8.18 -23.70
N THR A 214 10.06 8.64 -23.56
CA THR A 214 10.36 10.05 -23.29
C THR A 214 10.77 10.70 -24.60
N THR A 215 10.04 11.73 -25.01
CA THR A 215 10.28 12.46 -26.26
C THR A 215 10.56 13.93 -25.98
N GLU A 216 11.40 14.54 -26.80
CA GLU A 216 11.67 15.97 -26.78
C GLU A 216 11.22 16.57 -28.12
N GLN A 217 10.31 17.54 -28.07
CA GLN A 217 9.90 18.29 -29.25
C GLN A 217 9.96 19.79 -28.96
N ASN A 218 10.79 20.52 -29.71
CA ASN A 218 10.98 21.96 -29.56
C ASN A 218 11.33 22.39 -28.11
N GLY A 219 12.12 21.58 -27.41
CA GLY A 219 12.50 21.83 -26.01
C GLY A 219 11.45 21.41 -24.97
N ASN A 220 10.28 20.90 -25.39
CA ASN A 220 9.31 20.30 -24.49
C ASN A 220 9.60 18.81 -24.36
N ILE A 221 9.99 18.39 -23.17
CA ILE A 221 10.18 16.97 -22.84
C ILE A 221 8.85 16.44 -22.29
N GLN A 222 8.43 15.24 -22.71
CA GLN A 222 7.28 14.56 -22.13
C GLN A 222 7.54 13.05 -22.05
N THR A 223 7.01 12.42 -21.01
CA THR A 223 7.02 10.96 -20.86
C THR A 223 5.60 10.44 -21.09
N THR A 224 5.47 9.47 -21.99
CA THR A 224 4.20 8.82 -22.33
C THR A 224 4.28 7.33 -22.03
N TRP A 225 3.28 6.82 -21.31
CA TRP A 225 2.99 5.41 -21.14
C TRP A 225 1.81 5.05 -22.03
N THR A 226 2.02 4.12 -22.96
CA THR A 226 0.97 3.60 -23.86
C THR A 226 0.74 2.14 -23.53
N CYS A 227 -0.45 1.79 -23.08
CA CYS A 227 -0.75 0.44 -22.62
C CYS A 227 -1.97 -0.11 -23.38
N PRO A 228 -1.88 -1.33 -23.94
CA PRO A 228 -2.96 -1.88 -24.76
C PRO A 228 -4.18 -2.30 -23.95
N VAL A 229 -4.01 -2.52 -22.64
CA VAL A 229 -5.08 -3.04 -21.77
C VAL A 229 -5.09 -2.28 -20.45
N ILE A 230 -6.29 -2.11 -19.91
CA ILE A 230 -6.54 -1.73 -18.53
C ILE A 230 -7.57 -2.69 -17.94
N ASP A 231 -7.38 -3.11 -16.70
CA ASP A 231 -8.34 -3.93 -15.97
C ASP A 231 -8.64 -3.27 -14.62
N CYS A 232 -9.90 -2.87 -14.42
CA CYS A 232 -10.32 -2.13 -13.23
C CYS A 232 -11.32 -2.93 -12.41
N GLN A 233 -11.29 -2.70 -11.09
CA GLN A 233 -12.23 -3.29 -10.15
C GLN A 233 -12.93 -2.21 -9.34
N CYS A 234 -14.25 -2.15 -9.46
CA CYS A 234 -15.08 -1.22 -8.69
C CYS A 234 -15.23 -1.73 -7.24
N LEU A 235 -14.93 -0.89 -6.26
CA LEU A 235 -15.04 -1.26 -4.84
C LEU A 235 -16.49 -1.16 -4.36
N ASN A 236 -17.18 -2.29 -4.28
CA ASN A 236 -18.53 -2.33 -3.71
C ASN A 236 -18.47 -2.33 -2.15
N PRO A 237 -19.29 -1.51 -1.46
CA PRO A 237 -20.35 -0.62 -1.95
C PRO A 237 -19.95 0.87 -1.79
N THR A 238 -18.96 1.35 -2.54
CA THR A 238 -18.57 2.78 -2.52
C THR A 238 -19.52 3.64 -3.34
N LEU A 239 -19.42 4.98 -3.23
CA LEU A 239 -20.36 5.92 -3.83
C LEU A 239 -20.53 5.68 -5.35
N MET A 240 -19.42 5.53 -6.07
CA MET A 240 -19.43 5.29 -7.52
C MET A 240 -19.87 3.86 -7.90
N CYS A 241 -19.72 2.92 -6.96
CA CYS A 241 -19.99 1.49 -7.13
C CYS A 241 -21.26 1.03 -6.40
N GLY A 242 -22.33 1.83 -6.41
CA GLY A 242 -23.65 1.41 -5.92
C GLY A 242 -23.84 1.45 -4.39
N GLY A 243 -23.02 2.22 -3.68
CA GLY A 243 -23.03 2.35 -2.22
C GLY A 243 -24.17 3.13 -1.59
N VAL A 244 -24.94 3.85 -2.38
CA VAL A 244 -25.95 4.80 -1.91
C VAL A 244 -27.23 4.62 -2.71
N PRO A 245 -28.40 4.62 -2.05
CA PRO A 245 -29.67 4.80 -2.72
C PRO A 245 -29.81 6.29 -3.06
N GLY A 246 -29.38 6.76 -4.23
CA GLY A 246 -29.50 8.20 -4.51
C GLY A 246 -28.85 8.78 -5.77
N PRO A 247 -27.60 8.46 -6.14
CA PRO A 247 -27.11 8.81 -7.46
C PRO A 247 -27.84 7.92 -8.46
N VAL A 248 -28.44 8.53 -9.48
CA VAL A 248 -29.09 7.80 -10.58
C VAL A 248 -28.07 6.93 -11.34
N VAL A 249 -26.78 7.21 -11.18
CA VAL A 249 -25.69 6.59 -11.91
C VAL A 249 -24.91 5.64 -11.01
N ASN A 250 -24.84 4.38 -11.40
CA ASN A 250 -23.95 3.36 -10.83
C ASN A 250 -22.91 2.98 -11.88
N LEU A 251 -21.63 3.19 -11.57
CA LEU A 251 -20.54 2.95 -12.50
C LEU A 251 -19.92 1.55 -12.35
N ASN A 252 -20.45 0.69 -11.48
CA ASN A 252 -19.90 -0.65 -11.25
C ASN A 252 -19.75 -1.45 -12.56
N SER A 253 -20.78 -1.51 -13.40
CA SER A 253 -20.63 -2.23 -14.67
C SER A 253 -19.62 -1.56 -15.60
N THR A 254 -19.67 -0.23 -15.71
CA THR A 254 -18.79 0.55 -16.60
C THR A 254 -17.33 0.35 -16.23
N ILE A 255 -16.98 0.55 -14.96
CA ILE A 255 -15.61 0.44 -14.44
C ILE A 255 -15.07 -0.97 -14.63
N ASN A 256 -15.82 -2.00 -14.23
CA ASN A 256 -15.37 -3.39 -14.39
C ASN A 256 -15.27 -3.84 -15.86
N SER A 257 -15.95 -3.14 -16.78
CA SER A 257 -15.94 -3.43 -18.21
C SER A 257 -14.84 -2.73 -19.00
N LEU A 258 -14.08 -1.82 -18.39
CA LEU A 258 -12.97 -1.14 -19.08
C LEU A 258 -11.93 -2.15 -19.54
N LYS A 259 -11.48 -1.98 -20.78
CA LYS A 259 -10.46 -2.80 -21.45
C LYS A 259 -9.38 -1.96 -22.12
N GLY A 260 -9.60 -0.66 -22.32
CA GLY A 260 -8.61 0.26 -22.89
C GLY A 260 -8.79 0.42 -24.40
N PRO A 261 -7.76 0.88 -25.13
CA PRO A 261 -6.40 1.21 -24.66
C PRO A 261 -6.32 2.31 -23.60
N PHE A 262 -5.20 2.33 -22.87
CA PHE A 262 -4.86 3.35 -21.87
C PHE A 262 -3.63 4.16 -22.30
N SER A 263 -3.64 5.46 -22.02
CA SER A 263 -2.47 6.31 -22.17
C SER A 263 -2.33 7.29 -21.00
N LEU A 264 -1.10 7.46 -20.51
CA LEU A 264 -0.72 8.53 -19.57
C LEU A 264 0.39 9.37 -20.21
N THR A 265 0.17 10.66 -20.37
CA THR A 265 1.19 11.59 -20.88
C THR A 265 1.46 12.68 -19.85
N CYS A 266 2.71 12.79 -19.42
CA CYS A 266 3.17 13.79 -18.46
C CYS A 266 4.30 14.62 -19.08
N PRO A 267 4.04 15.89 -19.43
CA PRO A 267 5.08 16.84 -19.81
C PRO A 267 6.03 17.15 -18.64
N GLN A 268 7.31 17.35 -18.92
CA GLN A 268 8.27 17.72 -17.91
C GLN A 268 8.10 19.19 -17.51
N GLY A 269 8.16 19.47 -16.20
CA GLY A 269 8.12 20.83 -15.68
C GLY A 269 6.73 21.43 -15.56
N ASN A 270 5.67 20.68 -15.87
CA ASN A 270 4.31 20.97 -15.45
C ASN A 270 3.88 19.98 -14.34
N ALA A 271 2.90 20.38 -13.54
CA ALA A 271 2.26 19.50 -12.55
C ALA A 271 0.95 18.95 -13.11
N SER A 272 0.92 18.59 -14.40
CA SER A 272 -0.32 18.16 -15.08
C SER A 272 -0.05 17.05 -16.06
N CYS A 273 -0.87 16.02 -16.02
CA CYS A 273 -0.81 14.88 -16.92
C CYS A 273 -2.16 14.64 -17.59
N ASP A 274 -2.12 14.07 -18.78
CA ASP A 274 -3.30 13.64 -19.50
C ASP A 274 -3.49 12.14 -19.30
N PHE A 275 -4.64 11.76 -18.72
CA PHE A 275 -5.03 10.38 -18.46
C PHE A 275 -6.16 9.99 -19.40
N PHE A 276 -5.92 9.01 -20.26
CA PHE A 276 -6.87 8.63 -21.30
C PHE A 276 -7.19 7.14 -21.25
N ILE A 277 -8.48 6.83 -21.34
CA ILE A 277 -9.00 5.47 -21.54
C ILE A 277 -9.95 5.53 -22.73
N ASP A 278 -9.66 4.75 -23.77
CA ASP A 278 -10.40 4.80 -25.04
C ASP A 278 -11.89 4.49 -24.88
N ASP A 279 -12.23 3.48 -24.05
CA ASP A 279 -13.62 3.12 -23.71
C ASP A 279 -14.42 4.27 -23.08
N LEU A 280 -13.73 5.27 -22.52
CA LEU A 280 -14.34 6.44 -21.89
C LEU A 280 -14.31 7.68 -22.79
N SER A 281 -13.79 7.61 -24.02
CA SER A 281 -13.67 8.74 -24.95
C SER A 281 -15.01 9.41 -25.27
N GLY A 282 -16.12 8.66 -25.24
CA GLY A 282 -17.46 9.23 -25.41
C GLY A 282 -17.89 10.19 -24.29
N PHE A 283 -17.34 10.03 -23.09
CA PHE A 283 -17.57 10.90 -21.94
C PHE A 283 -16.45 11.93 -21.74
N PHE A 284 -15.20 11.52 -22.00
CA PHE A 284 -13.99 12.31 -21.84
C PHE A 284 -13.19 12.29 -23.15
N PRO A 285 -13.60 13.05 -24.17
CA PRO A 285 -12.97 12.99 -25.50
C PRO A 285 -11.50 13.43 -25.49
N ASN A 286 -11.12 14.25 -24.50
CA ASN A 286 -9.74 14.70 -24.30
C ASN A 286 -9.05 13.98 -23.12
N GLY A 287 -9.66 12.91 -22.58
CA GLY A 287 -9.22 12.26 -21.35
C GLY A 287 -9.62 13.01 -20.08
N LEU A 288 -9.22 12.44 -18.95
CA LEU A 288 -9.33 13.02 -17.62
C LEU A 288 -8.11 13.91 -17.36
N GLN A 289 -8.36 15.18 -17.06
CA GLN A 289 -7.29 16.12 -16.75
C GLN A 289 -6.79 15.88 -15.31
N MET A 290 -5.53 15.46 -15.18
CA MET A 290 -4.83 15.38 -13.90
C MET A 290 -4.05 16.68 -13.67
N VAL A 291 -4.23 17.28 -12.50
CA VAL A 291 -3.61 18.55 -12.10
C VAL A 291 -2.98 18.43 -10.72
N ASP A 292 -2.13 19.40 -10.38
CA ASP A 292 -1.41 19.44 -9.10
C ASP A 292 -0.67 18.13 -8.80
N CYS A 293 -0.06 17.54 -9.83
CA CYS A 293 0.68 16.30 -9.73
C CYS A 293 1.98 16.47 -8.93
N ASP A 294 2.15 15.67 -7.89
CA ASP A 294 3.43 15.44 -7.19
C ASP A 294 4.01 14.10 -7.70
N LEU A 295 5.30 14.12 -8.08
CA LEU A 295 6.07 13.02 -8.67
C LEU A 295 7.38 12.83 -7.90
#